data_AF-A0AAD6PAY4-F1
#
_entry.id   AF-A0AAD6PAY4-F1
#
_cell.length_a   1.000
_cell.length_b   1.000
_cell.length_c   1.000
_cell.angle_alpha   90.00
_cell.angle_beta   90.00
_cell.angle_gamma   90.00
#
_symmetry.space_group_name_H-M   'P 1'
#
loop_
_entity.id
_entity.type
_entity.pdbx_description
1 polymer ?
#
loop_
_entity_poly.entity_id
_entity_poly.type
_entity_poly.pdbx_seq_one_letter_code
_entity_poly.pdbx_strand_id
1 'polypeptide(L)'
;MMMGFKAYSLFSFKMSIFLLLFIDMATAYSSHSSSADTTKHTNNWAVLVCTSRFWFNYRHMANTLSLYRTVKRLGIPDERIILMLADDMACNARNKYPAQVFNNENHRLNLYGDNVE
;
A
#
# COMPACT_ATOMS: atom_id res chain seq x y z
N MET A 1 63.11 -14.26 -8.68
CA MET A 1 61.63 -14.36 -8.65
C MET A 1 61.07 -13.59 -7.45
N MET A 2 61.16 -12.25 -7.38
CA MET A 2 60.66 -11.46 -6.22
C MET A 2 60.30 -9.99 -6.57
N MET A 3 59.58 -9.72 -7.66
CA MET A 3 59.10 -8.34 -7.97
C MET A 3 57.58 -8.21 -8.02
N GLY A 4 56.84 -9.25 -7.65
CA GLY A 4 55.39 -9.27 -7.69
C GLY A 4 54.69 -8.68 -6.45
N PHE A 5 55.18 -8.97 -5.24
CA PHE A 5 54.41 -8.82 -3.99
C PHE A 5 54.00 -7.41 -3.56
N LYS A 6 54.68 -6.35 -4.03
CA LYS A 6 54.40 -4.97 -3.59
C LYS A 6 53.20 -4.31 -4.29
N ALA A 7 52.88 -4.70 -5.52
CA ALA A 7 51.80 -4.06 -6.29
C ALA A 7 50.41 -4.49 -5.78
N TYR A 8 50.25 -5.73 -5.35
CA TYR A 8 48.99 -6.29 -4.86
C TYR A 8 48.56 -5.64 -3.53
N SER A 9 49.51 -5.38 -2.63
CA SER A 9 49.26 -4.78 -1.32
C SER A 9 48.73 -3.34 -1.44
N LEU A 10 49.35 -2.52 -2.28
CA LEU A 10 48.93 -1.13 -2.51
C LEU A 10 47.60 -1.03 -3.25
N PHE A 11 47.32 -1.95 -4.17
CA PHE A 11 46.04 -2.02 -4.89
C PHE A 11 44.89 -2.46 -3.94
N SER A 12 45.12 -3.47 -3.11
CA SER A 12 44.16 -3.92 -2.09
C SER A 12 43.86 -2.85 -1.05
N PHE A 13 44.86 -2.04 -0.65
CA PHE A 13 44.68 -0.98 0.34
C PHE A 13 43.84 0.19 -0.20
N LYS A 14 44.06 0.58 -1.48
CA LYS A 14 43.24 1.62 -2.14
C LYS A 14 41.79 1.19 -2.36
N MET A 15 41.55 -0.09 -2.70
CA MET A 15 40.19 -0.63 -2.80
C MET A 15 39.48 -0.71 -1.45
N SER A 16 40.20 -1.04 -0.37
CA SER A 16 39.62 -1.05 0.98
C SER A 16 39.23 0.35 1.46
N ILE A 17 40.02 1.38 1.15
CA ILE A 17 39.69 2.78 1.49
C ILE A 17 38.47 3.26 0.69
N PHE A 18 38.39 2.91 -0.60
CA PHE A 18 37.26 3.26 -1.44
C PHE A 18 35.96 2.59 -0.95
N LEU A 19 36.04 1.33 -0.50
CA LEU A 19 34.91 0.61 0.07
C LEU A 19 34.42 1.21 1.40
N LEU A 20 35.34 1.67 2.26
CA LEU A 20 34.99 2.34 3.52
C LEU A 20 34.30 3.69 3.29
N LEU A 21 34.78 4.50 2.33
CA LEU A 21 34.16 5.78 1.97
C LEU A 21 32.74 5.63 1.37
N PHE A 22 32.46 4.50 0.71
CA PHE A 22 31.11 4.19 0.21
C PHE A 22 30.13 3.77 1.32
N ILE A 23 30.61 3.13 2.38
CA ILE A 23 29.79 2.71 3.53
C ILE A 23 29.36 3.92 4.37
N ASP A 24 30.25 4.91 4.57
CA ASP A 24 29.92 6.14 5.33
C ASP A 24 28.89 7.03 4.62
N MET A 25 28.83 7.00 3.29
CA MET A 25 27.78 7.70 2.55
C MET A 25 26.42 6.99 2.70
N ALA A 26 26.39 5.65 2.73
CA ALA A 26 25.16 4.88 2.89
C ALA A 26 24.51 5.08 4.27
N THR A 27 25.31 5.26 5.33
CA THR A 27 24.79 5.55 6.68
C THR A 27 24.27 6.99 6.79
N ALA A 28 24.90 7.97 6.13
CA ALA A 28 24.44 9.37 6.11
C ALA A 28 23.10 9.56 5.37
N TYR A 29 22.78 8.72 4.38
CA TYR A 29 21.47 8.73 3.70
C TYR A 29 20.30 8.29 4.59
N SER A 30 20.57 7.65 5.73
CA SER A 30 19.51 7.13 6.63
C SER A 30 18.89 8.21 7.54
N SER A 31 19.35 9.46 7.48
CA SER A 31 18.77 10.60 8.19
C SER A 31 17.75 11.36 7.32
N HIS A 32 16.71 10.65 6.85
CA HIS A 32 15.55 11.32 6.25
C HIS A 32 14.53 11.66 7.34
N SER A 33 14.59 12.91 7.78
CA SER A 33 13.47 13.73 8.26
C SER A 33 12.42 13.03 9.13
N SER A 34 12.57 13.12 10.45
CA SER A 34 11.42 13.10 11.36
C SER A 34 10.57 14.34 11.07
N SER A 35 9.62 14.19 10.15
CA SER A 35 8.66 15.22 9.77
C SER A 35 8.00 15.79 11.02
N ALA A 36 8.14 17.10 11.20
CA ALA A 36 7.50 17.87 12.24
C ALA A 36 6.04 17.45 12.42
N ASP A 37 5.67 17.09 13.66
CA ASP A 37 4.29 17.02 14.12
C ASP A 37 3.68 18.42 14.02
N THR A 38 3.31 18.81 12.80
CA THR A 38 2.21 19.73 12.58
C THR A 38 0.99 18.98 13.09
N THR A 39 0.30 19.54 14.07
CA THR A 39 -0.94 19.00 14.64
C THR A 39 -1.92 18.75 13.50
N LYS A 40 -1.91 17.54 12.93
CA LYS A 40 -2.83 17.13 11.87
C LYS A 40 -4.20 17.11 12.52
N HIS A 41 -5.11 17.98 12.08
CA HIS A 41 -6.50 17.91 12.51
C HIS A 41 -7.03 16.50 12.25
N THR A 42 -7.23 15.74 13.34
CA THR A 42 -7.58 14.32 13.29
C THR A 42 -9.10 14.12 13.21
N ASN A 43 -9.86 15.01 12.56
CA ASN A 43 -11.33 14.91 12.49
C ASN A 43 -11.84 14.86 11.05
N ASN A 44 -11.19 14.04 10.23
CA ASN A 44 -11.62 13.82 8.86
C ASN A 44 -12.70 12.74 8.83
N TRP A 45 -13.82 13.06 8.18
CA TRP A 45 -14.93 12.14 7.92
C TRP A 45 -14.99 11.84 6.43
N ALA A 46 -15.33 10.59 6.10
CA ALA A 46 -15.55 10.17 4.73
C ALA A 46 -16.96 9.62 4.58
N VAL A 47 -17.64 10.03 3.51
CA VAL A 47 -18.94 9.49 3.12
C VAL A 47 -18.79 8.87 1.74
N LEU A 48 -19.03 7.56 1.65
CA LEU A 48 -18.92 6.80 0.42
C LEU A 48 -20.29 6.25 0.06
N VAL A 49 -20.82 6.65 -1.10
CA VAL A 49 -22.16 6.27 -1.55
C VAL A 49 -22.09 5.57 -2.89
N CYS A 50 -22.67 4.37 -2.97
CA CYS A 50 -22.95 3.70 -4.23
C CYS A 50 -24.38 4.03 -4.68
N THR A 51 -24.54 4.84 -5.72
CA THR A 51 -25.85 5.36 -6.19
C THR A 51 -26.56 4.45 -7.20
N SER A 52 -26.18 3.18 -7.30
CA SER A 52 -26.74 2.24 -8.28
C SER A 52 -26.94 0.84 -7.70
N ARG A 53 -27.83 0.07 -8.32
CA ARG A 53 -28.22 -1.30 -7.96
C ARG A 53 -28.11 -2.28 -9.12
N PHE A 54 -28.21 -3.57 -8.83
CA PHE A 54 -28.25 -4.73 -9.71
C PHE A 54 -26.93 -5.13 -10.36
N TRP A 55 -26.84 -6.42 -10.72
CA TRP A 55 -25.64 -7.07 -11.25
C TRP A 55 -24.90 -6.33 -12.38
N PHE A 56 -25.62 -5.66 -13.29
CA PHE A 56 -24.99 -4.93 -14.40
C PHE A 56 -24.18 -3.71 -13.93
N ASN A 57 -24.41 -3.23 -12.71
CA ASN A 57 -23.68 -2.15 -12.07
C ASN A 57 -22.63 -2.65 -11.06
N TYR A 58 -22.21 -3.91 -11.15
CA TYR A 58 -21.20 -4.50 -10.26
C TYR A 58 -19.96 -3.61 -10.06
N ARG A 59 -19.50 -2.95 -11.14
CA ARG A 59 -18.36 -2.02 -11.12
C ARG A 59 -18.53 -0.85 -10.14
N HIS A 60 -19.75 -0.34 -9.94
CA HIS A 60 -19.98 0.79 -9.05
C HIS A 60 -19.78 0.38 -7.59
N MET A 61 -20.34 -0.76 -7.19
CA MET A 61 -20.10 -1.31 -5.84
C MET A 61 -18.63 -1.67 -5.63
N ALA A 62 -17.99 -2.33 -6.59
CA ALA A 62 -16.57 -2.68 -6.53
C ALA A 62 -15.66 -1.43 -6.41
N ASN A 63 -16.00 -0.35 -7.10
CA ASN A 63 -15.27 0.92 -7.00
C ASN A 63 -15.45 1.58 -5.63
N THR A 64 -16.68 1.63 -5.10
CA THR A 64 -16.94 2.20 -3.77
C THR A 64 -16.18 1.43 -2.68
N LEU A 65 -16.19 0.09 -2.74
CA LEU A 65 -15.42 -0.75 -1.82
C LEU A 65 -13.90 -0.57 -1.98
N SER A 66 -13.41 -0.37 -3.21
CA SER A 66 -12.00 -0.05 -3.46
C SER A 66 -11.59 1.27 -2.81
N LEU A 67 -12.46 2.28 -2.89
CA LEU A 67 -12.25 3.57 -2.25
C LEU A 67 -12.31 3.46 -0.73
N TYR A 68 -13.25 2.68 -0.17
CA TYR A 68 -13.35 2.40 1.26
C TYR A 68 -12.02 1.87 1.82
N ARG A 69 -11.42 0.86 1.16
CA ARG A 69 -10.11 0.33 1.56
C ARG A 69 -8.98 1.35 1.44
N THR A 70 -9.04 2.22 0.43
CA THR A 70 -8.06 3.28 0.24
C THR A 70 -8.16 4.31 1.38
N VAL A 71 -9.37 4.71 1.73
CA VAL A 71 -9.64 5.63 2.85
C VAL A 71 -9.14 5.06 4.18
N LYS A 72 -9.37 3.77 4.45
CA LYS A 72 -8.80 3.09 5.62
C LYS A 72 -7.27 3.10 5.61
N ARG A 73 -6.64 2.81 4.47
CA ARG A 73 -5.17 2.83 4.32
C ARG A 73 -4.57 4.22 4.51
N LEU A 74 -5.33 5.28 4.25
CA LEU A 74 -4.93 6.66 4.51
C LEU A 74 -5.05 7.08 5.99
N GLY A 75 -5.56 6.19 6.85
CA GLY A 75 -5.62 6.41 8.30
C GLY A 75 -6.94 6.99 8.81
N ILE A 76 -8.00 6.99 8.01
CA ILE A 76 -9.35 7.31 8.52
C ILE A 76 -9.93 6.06 9.20
N PRO A 77 -10.27 6.11 10.50
CA PRO A 77 -10.85 4.97 11.20
C PRO A 77 -12.30 4.70 10.77
N ASP A 78 -12.75 3.45 10.87
CA ASP A 78 -14.10 3.01 10.44
C ASP A 78 -15.23 3.78 11.10
N GLU A 79 -15.05 4.20 12.36
CA GLU A 79 -16.02 5.01 13.11
C GLU A 79 -16.37 6.34 12.42
N ARG A 80 -15.55 6.80 11.44
CA ARG A 80 -15.72 8.06 10.69
C ARG A 80 -15.98 7.85 9.22
N ILE A 81 -16.28 6.63 8.82
CA ILE A 81 -16.56 6.27 7.44
C ILE A 81 -18.02 5.84 7.35
N ILE A 82 -18.85 6.67 6.72
CA ILE A 82 -20.23 6.32 6.42
C ILE A 82 -20.24 5.67 5.03
N LEU A 83 -20.36 4.34 5.02
CA LEU A 83 -20.42 3.54 3.80
C LEU A 83 -21.88 3.18 3.48
N MET A 84 -22.38 3.65 2.35
CA MET A 84 -23.73 3.36 1.87
C MET A 84 -23.65 2.51 0.59
N LEU A 85 -24.02 1.23 0.72
CA LEU A 85 -24.04 0.26 -0.37
C LEU A 85 -25.44 -0.36 -0.50
N ALA A 86 -25.77 -0.78 -1.72
CA ALA A 86 -27.02 -1.48 -2.00
C ALA A 86 -27.03 -2.96 -1.59
N ASP A 87 -25.84 -3.50 -1.33
CA ASP A 87 -25.55 -4.83 -0.80
C ASP A 87 -26.15 -6.04 -1.54
N ASP A 88 -26.25 -5.95 -2.86
CA ASP A 88 -26.89 -6.96 -3.72
C ASP A 88 -25.93 -7.80 -4.58
N MET A 89 -24.61 -7.56 -4.49
CA MET A 89 -23.61 -8.23 -5.34
C MET A 89 -22.96 -9.45 -4.68
N ALA A 90 -22.65 -9.37 -3.38
CA ALA A 90 -21.96 -10.44 -2.66
C ALA A 90 -22.80 -11.73 -2.59
N CYS A 91 -24.11 -11.60 -2.39
CA CYS A 91 -25.08 -12.70 -2.33
C CYS A 91 -25.87 -12.89 -3.64
N ASN A 92 -25.44 -12.29 -4.76
CA ASN A 92 -26.16 -12.43 -6.02
C ASN A 92 -26.01 -13.85 -6.60
N ALA A 93 -27.10 -14.46 -7.09
CA ALA A 93 -27.05 -15.78 -7.73
C ALA A 93 -26.15 -15.83 -8.99
N ARG A 94 -25.88 -14.68 -9.62
CA ARG A 94 -24.94 -14.57 -10.75
C ARG A 94 -23.47 -14.50 -10.32
N ASN A 95 -23.21 -14.27 -9.03
CA ASN A 95 -21.86 -14.23 -8.51
C ASN A 95 -21.29 -15.65 -8.37
N LYS A 96 -20.25 -15.95 -9.14
CA LYS A 96 -19.56 -17.24 -9.06
C LYS A 96 -18.81 -17.41 -7.72
N TYR A 97 -18.49 -16.33 -7.05
CA TYR A 97 -17.75 -16.31 -5.79
C TYR A 97 -18.64 -15.73 -4.68
N PRO A 98 -19.40 -16.58 -3.95
CA PRO A 98 -20.32 -16.11 -2.93
C PRO A 98 -19.57 -15.35 -1.82
N ALA A 99 -20.18 -14.28 -1.31
CA ALA A 99 -19.62 -13.40 -0.29
C ALA A 99 -18.30 -12.69 -0.70
N GLN A 100 -18.00 -12.64 -2.00
CA GLN A 100 -16.77 -12.03 -2.51
C GLN A 100 -17.07 -11.02 -3.62
N VAL A 101 -16.37 -9.89 -3.56
CA VAL A 101 -16.44 -8.83 -4.58
C VAL A 101 -15.03 -8.46 -5.00
N PHE A 102 -14.79 -8.32 -6.30
CA PHE A 102 -13.47 -8.05 -6.87
C PHE A 102 -13.53 -6.86 -7.82
N ASN A 103 -12.45 -6.09 -7.92
CA ASN A 103 -12.32 -5.01 -8.91
C ASN A 103 -11.22 -5.29 -9.95
N ASN A 104 -10.83 -6.56 -10.08
CA ASN A 104 -9.79 -7.01 -11.01
C ASN A 104 -10.11 -8.44 -11.46
N GLU A 105 -9.84 -8.74 -12.74
CA GLU A 105 -10.04 -10.05 -13.37
C GLU A 105 -9.27 -11.18 -12.68
N ASN A 106 -8.08 -10.87 -12.15
CA ASN A 106 -7.24 -11.83 -11.44
C ASN A 106 -7.73 -12.14 -10.02
N HIS A 107 -8.84 -11.54 -9.57
CA HIS A 107 -9.45 -11.76 -8.26
C HIS A 107 -8.47 -11.67 -7.08
N ARG A 108 -7.43 -10.83 -7.20
CA ARG A 108 -6.30 -10.77 -6.25
C ARG A 108 -6.70 -10.29 -4.85
N LEU A 109 -7.78 -9.54 -4.73
CA LEU A 109 -8.21 -8.92 -3.49
C LEU A 109 -9.73 -8.96 -3.39
N ASN A 110 -10.26 -9.71 -2.43
CA ASN A 110 -11.66 -9.61 -2.04
C ASN A 110 -11.89 -8.28 -1.32
N LEU A 111 -12.77 -7.45 -1.89
CA LEU A 111 -13.14 -6.15 -1.38
C LEU A 111 -14.22 -6.21 -0.30
N TYR A 112 -15.01 -7.27 -0.26
CA TYR A 112 -16.21 -7.41 0.58
C TYR A 112 -16.01 -8.21 1.87
N GLY A 113 -14.88 -8.90 2.06
CA GLY A 113 -14.64 -9.77 3.23
C GLY A 113 -14.63 -9.04 4.59
N ASP A 114 -13.87 -9.53 5.57
CA ASP A 114 -13.90 -9.18 7.01
C ASP A 114 -13.75 -7.68 7.40
N ASN A 115 -13.66 -6.76 6.45
CA ASN A 115 -13.54 -5.33 6.69
C ASN A 115 -14.82 -4.55 6.40
N VAL A 116 -15.88 -5.17 5.86
CA VAL A 116 -17.10 -4.46 5.43
C VAL A 116 -18.28 -4.77 6.35
N GLU A 117 -18.41 -6.01 6.83
CA GLU A 117 -19.36 -6.43 7.87
C GLU A 117 -18.72 -6.46 9.26
#